data_AF-F0RUD5-F1
#
_entry.id   AF-F0RUD5-F1
#
_cell.length_a   1.000
_cell.length_b   1.000
_cell.length_c   1.000
_cell.angle_alpha   90.00
_cell.angle_beta   90.00
_cell.angle_gamma   90.00
#
_symmetry.space_group_name_H-M   'P 1'
#
loop_
_entity.id
_entity.type
_entity.pdbx_description
1 polymer ?
#
loop_
_entity_poly.entity_id
_entity_poly.type
_entity_poly.pdbx_seq_one_letter_code
_entity_poly.pdbx_strand_id
1 'polypeptide(L)'
;MNKAYVSLIIISLLALTLVLTGCEESIENADTGLIEFTVPDIQDTRHYYFRGAHTTDDSYFTQASYEADVLSDNSGEFTTGILNVGSWVCDVYELYSAVGAGATLETTNIIRKQENIAVTITKDTTTEITVSLN
;
A
#
# COMPACT_ATOMS: atom_id res chain seq x y z
N MET A 1 -2.35 -21.31 -63.00
CA MET A 1 -1.06 -20.92 -62.37
C MET A 1 -1.29 -20.81 -60.86
N ASN A 2 -1.22 -21.93 -60.13
CA ASN A 2 -1.61 -22.02 -58.72
C ASN A 2 -0.37 -22.26 -57.83
N LYS A 3 0.65 -21.42 -57.97
CA LYS A 3 1.89 -21.51 -57.16
C LYS A 3 2.18 -20.26 -56.32
N ALA A 4 1.27 -19.29 -56.27
CA ALA A 4 1.44 -18.07 -55.48
C ALA A 4 0.77 -18.13 -54.09
N TYR A 5 -0.28 -18.96 -53.91
CA TYR A 5 -1.06 -18.98 -52.67
C TYR A 5 -0.41 -19.77 -51.53
N VAL A 6 0.43 -20.76 -51.83
CA VAL A 6 1.05 -21.61 -50.80
C VAL A 6 2.17 -20.86 -50.06
N SER A 7 2.86 -19.93 -50.73
CA SER A 7 3.99 -19.20 -50.14
C SER A 7 3.56 -18.11 -49.17
N LEU A 8 2.38 -17.49 -49.38
CA LEU A 8 1.85 -16.43 -48.51
C LEU A 8 1.35 -16.98 -47.16
N ILE A 9 0.79 -18.19 -47.17
CA ILE A 9 0.28 -18.85 -45.94
C ILE A 9 1.43 -19.26 -45.02
N ILE A 10 2.55 -19.71 -45.58
CA ILE A 10 3.73 -20.12 -44.79
C ILE A 10 4.39 -18.91 -44.13
N ILE A 11 4.45 -17.76 -44.81
CA ILE A 11 5.01 -16.51 -44.25
C ILE A 11 4.10 -15.94 -43.15
N SER A 12 2.76 -16.02 -43.32
CA SER A 12 1.83 -15.56 -42.28
C SER A 12 1.85 -16.43 -41.02
N LEU A 13 2.06 -17.75 -41.17
CA LEU A 13 2.22 -18.68 -40.04
C LEU A 13 3.53 -18.44 -39.29
N LEU A 14 4.64 -18.15 -40.00
CA LEU A 14 5.94 -17.87 -39.38
C LEU A 14 5.94 -16.54 -38.60
N ALA A 15 5.26 -15.52 -39.12
CA ALA A 15 5.11 -14.24 -38.43
C ALA A 15 4.29 -14.39 -37.13
N LEU A 16 3.27 -15.25 -37.12
CA LEU A 16 2.45 -15.48 -35.93
C LEU A 16 3.22 -16.20 -34.81
N THR A 17 4.14 -17.12 -35.17
CA THR A 17 5.00 -17.80 -34.18
C THR A 17 6.08 -16.89 -33.58
N LEU A 18 6.59 -15.89 -34.32
CA LEU A 18 7.54 -14.92 -33.78
C LEU A 18 6.91 -13.96 -32.76
N VAL A 19 5.63 -13.63 -32.92
CA VAL A 19 4.88 -12.79 -31.97
C VAL A 19 4.59 -13.55 -30.67
N LEU A 20 4.40 -14.87 -30.73
CA LEU A 20 4.13 -15.70 -29.56
C LEU A 20 5.36 -15.94 -28.67
N THR A 21 6.58 -15.81 -29.19
CA THR A 21 7.83 -15.95 -28.41
C THR A 21 8.37 -14.63 -27.85
N GLY A 22 7.76 -13.49 -28.19
CA GLY A 22 8.27 -12.15 -27.85
C GLY A 22 7.42 -11.36 -26.85
N CYS A 23 6.27 -11.89 -26.44
CA CYS A 23 5.38 -11.27 -25.45
C CYS A 23 5.25 -12.17 -24.22
N GLU A 24 6.36 -12.64 -23.66
CA GLU A 24 6.40 -12.75 -22.21
C GLU A 24 6.58 -11.32 -21.69
N GLU A 25 5.48 -10.56 -21.61
CA GLU A 25 5.42 -9.52 -20.60
C GLU A 25 5.67 -10.27 -19.29
N SER A 26 6.88 -10.12 -18.75
CA SER A 26 7.14 -10.42 -17.36
C SER A 26 6.05 -9.69 -16.60
N ILE A 27 5.06 -10.43 -16.12
CA ILE A 27 4.17 -9.94 -15.08
C ILE A 27 5.09 -9.77 -13.89
N GLU A 28 5.69 -8.58 -13.83
CA GLU A 28 6.48 -8.11 -12.71
C GLU A 28 5.53 -8.21 -11.53
N ASN A 29 5.70 -9.26 -10.72
CA ASN A 29 4.97 -9.41 -9.47
C ASN A 29 5.10 -8.07 -8.77
N ALA A 30 4.00 -7.35 -8.59
CA ALA A 30 4.04 -6.04 -7.98
C ALA A 30 4.81 -6.16 -6.67
N ASP A 31 6.00 -5.56 -6.63
CA ASP A 31 6.92 -5.63 -5.50
C ASP A 31 6.25 -4.92 -4.34
N THR A 32 5.73 -5.70 -3.41
CA THR A 32 4.76 -5.20 -2.44
C THR A 32 5.04 -5.67 -1.03
N GLY A 33 4.64 -4.86 -0.05
CA GLY A 33 4.84 -5.13 1.38
C GLY A 33 3.72 -4.57 2.25
N LEU A 34 3.79 -4.91 3.54
CA LEU A 34 2.86 -4.48 4.58
C LEU A 34 3.57 -3.55 5.57
N ILE A 35 2.81 -2.62 6.15
CA ILE A 35 3.25 -1.76 7.25
C ILE A 35 2.41 -2.07 8.48
N GLU A 36 3.05 -2.42 9.59
CA GLU A 36 2.44 -2.57 10.91
C GLU A 36 2.80 -1.36 11.78
N PHE A 37 1.86 -0.83 12.55
CA PHE A 37 2.10 0.28 13.49
C PHE A 37 1.82 -0.18 14.91
N THR A 38 2.80 0.03 15.78
CA THR A 38 2.74 -0.22 17.21
C THR A 38 2.63 1.13 17.91
N VAL A 39 1.54 1.38 18.63
CA VAL A 39 1.33 2.64 19.38
C VAL A 39 1.41 2.32 20.87
N PRO A 40 2.48 2.70 21.60
CA PRO A 40 2.53 2.57 23.03
C PRO A 40 1.55 3.54 23.69
N ASP A 41 1.10 3.20 24.90
CA ASP A 41 0.17 4.01 25.71
C ASP A 41 -1.20 4.24 25.05
N ILE A 42 -1.68 3.20 24.35
CA ILE A 42 -2.98 3.19 23.71
C ILE A 42 -4.11 3.37 24.74
N GLN A 43 -5.14 4.13 24.38
CA GLN A 43 -6.28 4.43 25.24
C GLN A 43 -7.54 3.78 24.64
N ASP A 44 -8.15 2.87 25.40
CA ASP A 44 -9.34 2.08 25.01
C ASP A 44 -10.53 2.93 24.53
N THR A 45 -10.67 4.15 25.05
CA THR A 45 -11.74 5.11 24.68
C THR A 45 -11.44 5.99 23.46
N ARG A 46 -10.34 5.73 22.75
CA ARG A 46 -9.84 6.60 21.67
C ARG A 46 -9.81 5.89 20.34
N HIS A 47 -9.88 6.69 19.28
CA HIS A 47 -9.75 6.20 17.91
C HIS A 47 -8.39 6.54 17.33
N TYR A 48 -7.82 5.62 16.56
CA TYR A 48 -6.51 5.78 15.94
C TYR A 48 -6.63 5.75 14.43
N TYR A 49 -6.10 6.79 13.78
CA TYR A 49 -6.17 7.01 12.34
C TYR A 49 -4.77 7.07 11.73
N PHE A 50 -4.57 6.34 10.63
CA PHE A 50 -3.29 6.17 9.97
C PHE A 50 -3.40 6.57 8.51
N ARG A 51 -2.38 7.28 8.03
CA ARG A 51 -2.23 7.61 6.62
C ARG A 51 -0.78 7.64 6.22
N GLY A 52 -0.53 7.52 4.93
CA GLY A 52 0.81 7.71 4.39
C GLY A 52 0.81 7.98 2.91
N ALA A 53 1.89 8.58 2.44
CA ALA A 53 2.14 8.87 1.05
C ALA A 53 3.51 8.31 0.65
N HIS A 54 3.59 7.75 -0.54
CA HIS A 54 4.86 7.37 -1.12
C HIS A 54 5.64 8.63 -1.51
N THR A 55 6.95 8.59 -1.35
CA THR A 55 7.79 9.80 -1.50
C THR A 55 8.17 10.11 -2.94
N THR A 56 8.04 9.15 -3.85
CA THR A 56 8.49 9.29 -5.25
C THR A 56 7.39 9.20 -6.28
N ASP A 57 6.17 8.85 -5.89
CA ASP A 57 4.99 8.81 -6.77
C ASP A 57 3.72 9.22 -6.01
N ASP A 58 2.58 9.24 -6.72
CA ASP A 58 1.29 9.69 -6.19
C ASP A 58 0.54 8.61 -5.39
N SER A 59 1.20 7.53 -4.97
CA SER A 59 0.57 6.49 -4.15
C SER A 59 0.33 7.00 -2.73
N TYR A 60 -0.87 6.77 -2.22
CA TYR A 60 -1.24 7.11 -0.85
C TYR A 60 -2.14 6.03 -0.25
N PHE A 61 -2.10 5.90 1.07
CA PHE A 61 -3.06 5.11 1.82
C PHE A 61 -3.72 5.97 2.90
N THR A 62 -4.99 5.70 3.14
CA THR A 62 -5.75 6.22 4.28
C THR A 62 -6.68 5.12 4.75
N GLN A 63 -6.97 5.10 6.04
CA GLN A 63 -7.85 4.09 6.62
C GLN A 63 -8.87 4.75 7.53
N ALA A 64 -10.05 4.13 7.70
CA ALA A 64 -10.94 4.54 8.77
C ALA A 64 -10.25 4.37 10.13
N SER A 65 -10.61 5.18 11.12
CA SER A 65 -10.06 5.07 12.46
C SER A 65 -10.65 3.88 13.21
N TYR A 66 -9.86 3.21 14.05
CA TYR A 66 -10.31 2.10 14.89
C TYR A 66 -10.19 2.45 16.37
N GLU A 67 -11.08 1.89 17.19
CA GLU A 67 -10.90 1.89 18.64
C GLU A 67 -9.67 1.06 19.02
N ALA A 68 -9.01 1.44 20.10
CA ALA A 68 -7.78 0.80 20.56
C ALA A 68 -7.95 -0.69 20.90
N ASP A 69 -9.12 -1.09 21.38
CA ASP A 69 -9.42 -2.48 21.73
C ASP A 69 -9.51 -3.42 20.51
N VAL A 70 -9.74 -2.86 19.32
CA VAL A 70 -9.71 -3.56 18.03
C VAL A 70 -8.26 -3.80 17.56
N LEU A 71 -7.30 -3.03 18.08
CA LEU A 71 -5.87 -3.17 17.77
C LEU A 71 -5.26 -4.17 18.79
N SER A 72 -5.25 -5.46 18.45
CA SER A 72 -4.79 -6.53 19.34
C SER A 72 -3.31 -6.42 19.73
N ASP A 73 -2.98 -6.56 21.01
CA ASP A 73 -1.61 -6.67 21.56
C ASP A 73 -0.71 -5.40 21.51
N ASN A 74 -1.28 -4.19 21.61
CA ASN A 74 -0.57 -2.88 21.48
C ASN A 74 0.07 -2.63 20.10
N SER A 75 -0.08 -3.58 19.19
CA SER A 75 0.25 -3.53 17.77
C SER A 75 -1.05 -3.50 16.98
N GLY A 76 -1.35 -2.40 16.30
CA GLY A 76 -2.40 -2.49 15.31
C GLY A 76 -1.84 -3.26 14.11
N GLU A 77 -2.38 -4.44 13.81
CA GLU A 77 -2.07 -5.11 12.56
C GLU A 77 -2.77 -4.34 11.43
N PHE A 78 -2.07 -3.34 10.89
CA PHE A 78 -2.53 -2.56 9.76
C PHE A 78 -2.21 -3.32 8.48
N THR A 79 -3.09 -4.23 8.08
CA THR A 79 -3.04 -4.74 6.71
C THR A 79 -3.55 -3.64 5.78
N THR A 80 -2.68 -2.69 5.45
CA THR A 80 -2.83 -1.94 4.20
C THR A 80 -2.92 -2.95 3.06
N GLY A 81 -3.69 -2.66 2.00
CA GLY A 81 -3.51 -3.45 0.78
C GLY A 81 -2.04 -3.38 0.38
N ILE A 82 -1.47 -4.51 -0.04
CA ILE A 82 -0.24 -4.68 -0.84
C ILE A 82 0.33 -3.31 -1.32
N LEU A 83 1.25 -2.71 -0.55
CA LEU A 83 1.85 -1.40 -0.84
C LEU A 83 3.12 -1.58 -1.65
N ASN A 84 3.38 -0.70 -2.61
CA ASN A 84 4.62 -0.75 -3.38
C ASN A 84 5.86 -0.57 -2.48
N VAL A 85 6.90 -1.35 -2.78
CA VAL A 85 8.24 -1.20 -2.20
C VAL A 85 8.76 0.22 -2.43
N GLY A 86 9.41 0.78 -1.41
CA GLY A 86 9.99 2.12 -1.48
C GLY A 86 9.82 2.93 -0.20
N SER A 87 10.01 4.23 -0.32
CA SER A 87 10.06 5.17 0.80
C SER A 87 8.71 5.86 0.98
N TRP A 88 8.19 5.80 2.20
CA TRP A 88 6.90 6.34 2.61
C TRP A 88 7.07 7.37 3.71
N VAL A 89 6.12 8.31 3.77
CA VAL A 89 5.95 9.25 4.87
C VAL A 89 4.57 9.04 5.46
N CYS A 90 4.52 8.71 6.75
CA CYS A 90 3.31 8.33 7.45
C CYS A 90 2.96 9.30 8.58
N ASP A 91 1.67 9.40 8.86
CA ASP A 91 1.13 10.16 9.98
C ASP A 91 0.19 9.28 10.81
N VAL A 92 0.22 9.45 12.12
CA VAL A 92 -0.64 8.78 13.09
C VAL A 92 -1.35 9.81 13.95
N TYR A 93 -2.66 9.63 14.12
CA TYR A 93 -3.51 10.52 14.90
C TYR A 93 -4.30 9.73 15.94
N GLU A 94 -4.33 10.24 17.17
CA GLU A 94 -5.29 9.85 18.19
C GLU A 94 -6.45 10.84 18.20
N LEU A 95 -7.68 10.30 18.17
CA LEU A 95 -8.91 11.06 17.94
C LEU A 95 -9.93 10.84 19.06
N TYR A 96 -10.75 11.86 19.31
CA TYR A 96 -11.89 11.79 20.23
C TYR A 96 -13.05 10.93 19.70
N SER A 97 -13.20 10.84 18.38
CA SER A 97 -14.32 10.15 17.74
C SER A 97 -13.91 9.54 16.41
N ALA A 98 -14.66 8.51 15.98
CA ALA A 98 -14.42 7.77 14.76
C ALA A 98 -14.45 8.67 13.50
N VAL A 99 -13.55 8.36 12.57
CA VAL A 99 -13.42 9.03 11.28
C VAL A 99 -13.30 7.98 10.17
N GLY A 100 -13.92 8.23 9.01
CA GLY A 100 -13.85 7.35 7.84
C GLY A 100 -12.55 7.48 7.04
N ALA A 101 -12.26 6.49 6.19
CA ALA A 101 -11.09 6.54 5.30
C ALA A 101 -11.18 7.75 4.35
N GLY A 102 -10.06 8.47 4.19
CA GLY A 102 -9.96 9.63 3.30
C GLY A 102 -10.67 10.89 3.80
N ALA A 103 -11.18 10.89 5.03
CA ALA A 103 -11.83 12.07 5.59
C ALA A 103 -10.81 13.16 5.97
N THR A 104 -11.26 14.41 5.88
CA THR A 104 -10.53 15.55 6.43
C THR A 104 -10.59 15.49 7.96
N LEU A 105 -9.44 15.52 8.63
CA LEU A 105 -9.36 15.55 10.08
C LEU A 105 -9.60 16.96 10.61
N GLU A 106 -10.67 17.13 11.37
CA GLU A 106 -10.96 18.36 12.12
C GLU A 106 -10.00 18.49 13.31
N THR A 107 -9.38 19.66 13.48
CA THR A 107 -8.38 19.88 14.55
C THR A 107 -8.95 19.68 15.96
N THR A 108 -10.25 19.94 16.14
CA THR A 108 -10.96 19.73 17.41
C THR A 108 -11.13 18.25 17.77
N ASN A 109 -11.03 17.35 16.78
CA ASN A 109 -11.12 15.91 17.00
C ASN A 109 -9.76 15.29 17.34
N ILE A 110 -8.64 15.98 17.07
CA ILE A 110 -7.28 15.45 17.28
C ILE A 110 -6.84 15.69 18.72
N ILE A 111 -6.38 14.62 19.38
CA ILE A 111 -5.86 14.65 20.76
C ILE A 111 -4.34 14.74 20.74
N ARG A 112 -3.71 13.77 20.09
CA ARG A 112 -2.27 13.67 19.86
C ARG A 112 -2.03 13.30 18.41
N LYS A 113 -0.86 13.67 17.89
CA LYS A 113 -0.46 13.31 16.54
C LYS A 113 1.05 13.22 16.43
N GLN A 114 1.49 12.32 15.56
CA GLN A 114 2.87 12.26 15.09
C GLN A 114 2.84 12.24 13.57
N GLU A 115 3.53 13.19 12.96
CA GLU A 115 3.51 13.43 11.53
C GLU A 115 4.91 13.29 10.94
N ASN A 116 4.98 12.99 9.64
CA ASN A 116 6.21 12.85 8.88
C ASN A 116 7.12 11.69 9.33
N ILE A 117 6.53 10.55 9.70
CA ILE A 117 7.26 9.34 10.07
C ILE A 117 7.81 8.70 8.79
N ALA A 118 9.14 8.67 8.63
CA ALA A 118 9.78 8.07 7.46
C ALA A 118 9.86 6.55 7.58
N VAL A 119 9.44 5.84 6.53
CA VAL A 119 9.33 4.38 6.50
C VAL A 119 9.88 3.87 5.17
N THR A 120 10.62 2.76 5.18
CA THR A 120 11.02 2.08 3.94
C THR A 120 10.42 0.68 3.92
N ILE A 121 9.64 0.38 2.88
CA ILE A 121 9.13 -0.97 2.60
C ILE A 121 10.14 -1.68 1.72
N THR A 122 10.49 -2.92 2.07
CA THR A 122 11.37 -3.78 1.25
C THR A 122 10.61 -5.01 0.75
N LYS A 123 11.20 -5.75 -0.20
CA LYS A 123 10.58 -6.88 -0.92
C LYS A 123 10.25 -8.11 -0.03
N ASP A 124 10.57 -8.06 1.25
CA ASP A 124 10.18 -9.07 2.25
C ASP A 124 9.20 -8.42 3.24
N THR A 125 8.06 -9.08 3.46
CA THR A 125 6.72 -8.46 3.52
C THR A 125 6.28 -7.78 4.82
N THR A 126 7.18 -7.28 5.68
CA THR A 126 6.76 -6.69 6.97
C THR A 126 7.68 -5.54 7.42
N THR A 127 7.11 -4.34 7.54
CA THR A 127 7.76 -3.23 8.25
C THR A 127 6.96 -2.87 9.49
N GLU A 128 7.51 -3.11 10.68
CA GLU A 128 6.92 -2.67 11.96
C GLU A 128 7.42 -1.26 12.32
N ILE A 129 6.50 -0.37 12.72
CA ILE A 129 6.78 1.01 13.12
C ILE A 129 6.25 1.25 14.53
N THR A 130 7.14 1.52 15.49
CA THR A 130 6.72 1.95 16.83
C THR A 130 6.57 3.47 16.90
N VAL A 131 5.42 3.95 17.40
CA VAL A 131 5.02 5.37 17.40
C VAL A 131 4.62 5.82 18.80
N SER A 132 5.50 6.50 19.54
CA SER A 132 5.17 7.09 20.84
C SER A 132 4.47 8.45 20.68
N LEU A 133 3.16 8.48 20.92
CA LEU A 133 2.38 9.71 20.89
C LEU A 133 2.63 10.51 22.17
N ASN A 134 3.27 11.68 22.04
CA ASN A 134 3.58 12.59 23.16
C ASN A 134 2.61 13.77 23.20
#